data_AF-A0A938CCC1-F1
#
_entry.id   AF-A0A938CCC1-F1
#
_cell.length_a   1.000
_cell.length_b   1.000
_cell.length_c   1.000
_cell.angle_alpha   90.00
_cell.angle_beta   90.00
_cell.angle_gamma   90.00
#
_symmetry.space_group_name_H-M   'P 1'
#
loop_
_entity.id
_entity.type
_entity.pdbx_description
1 polymer ?
#
loop_
_entity_poly.entity_id
_entity_poly.type
_entity_poly.pdbx_seq_one_letter_code
_entity_poly.pdbx_strand_id
1 'polypeptide(L)'
;MAKPAMSPRGRSKAAEPTPEFRPLTPALMDRLAEVLRGGWGAGCWCLYPRLGEAGLRALPGPGSASQRRRQAMAERAGQTPAPGLLAFSDGQPVGWVAIAPRAEFQRLVASRATPPVDGQAV
;
A
#
# COMPACT_ATOMS: atom_id res chain seq x y z
N MET A 1 -28.09 -32.64 7.05
CA MET A 1 -26.79 -32.76 6.35
C MET A 1 -25.77 -31.91 7.10
N ALA A 2 -24.82 -32.53 7.80
CA ALA A 2 -23.82 -31.82 8.60
C ALA A 2 -22.56 -31.53 7.74
N LYS A 3 -22.06 -30.28 7.77
CA LYS A 3 -20.80 -29.90 7.12
C LYS A 3 -19.61 -30.51 7.88
N PRO A 4 -18.61 -31.10 7.21
CA PRO A 4 -17.43 -31.60 7.90
C PRO A 4 -16.60 -30.44 8.46
N ALA A 5 -16.13 -30.60 9.69
CA ALA A 5 -15.26 -29.65 10.37
C ALA A 5 -13.89 -29.60 9.68
N MET A 6 -13.47 -28.40 9.27
CA MET A 6 -12.17 -28.16 8.68
C MET A 6 -11.11 -28.16 9.80
N SER A 7 -10.20 -29.14 9.75
CA SER A 7 -9.09 -29.28 10.69
C SER A 7 -8.22 -28.00 10.71
N PRO A 8 -7.88 -27.44 11.90
CA PRO A 8 -6.97 -26.32 11.98
C PRO A 8 -5.57 -26.85 11.63
N ARG A 9 -5.11 -26.58 10.40
CA ARG A 9 -3.72 -26.78 10.04
C ARG A 9 -2.87 -25.77 10.80
N GLY A 10 -2.48 -26.15 12.02
CA GLY A 10 -1.43 -25.50 12.78
C GLY A 10 -0.14 -25.59 11.98
N ARG A 11 0.20 -24.52 11.27
CA ARG A 11 1.55 -24.34 10.74
C ARG A 11 2.42 -24.04 11.95
N SER A 12 3.28 -24.98 12.34
CA SER A 12 4.31 -24.74 13.34
C SER A 12 5.10 -23.51 12.88
N LYS A 13 5.08 -22.44 13.68
CA LYS A 13 5.83 -21.22 13.39
C LYS A 13 7.30 -21.55 13.60
N ALA A 14 7.98 -22.02 12.55
CA ALA A 14 9.44 -21.87 12.50
C ALA A 14 9.75 -20.41 12.80
N ALA A 15 10.84 -20.12 13.51
CA ALA A 15 11.24 -18.75 13.79
C ALA A 15 11.50 -18.05 12.45
N GLU A 16 10.45 -17.42 11.90
CA GLU A 16 10.56 -16.64 10.68
C GLU A 16 11.50 -15.47 10.98
N PRO A 17 12.50 -15.23 10.12
CA PRO A 17 13.40 -14.11 10.30
C PRO A 17 12.56 -12.82 10.46
N THR A 18 12.96 -11.99 11.41
CA THR A 18 12.25 -10.72 11.67
C THR A 18 12.46 -9.81 10.46
N PRO A 19 11.39 -9.37 9.78
CA PRO A 19 11.55 -8.53 8.60
C PRO A 19 12.08 -7.15 8.97
N GLU A 20 12.94 -6.59 8.10
CA GLU A 20 13.39 -5.21 8.17
C GLU A 20 12.35 -4.31 7.50
N PHE A 21 12.01 -3.16 8.11
CA PHE A 21 11.09 -2.19 7.53
C PHE A 21 11.81 -0.92 7.15
N ARG A 22 11.64 -0.47 5.91
CA ARG A 22 12.29 0.72 5.36
C ARG A 22 11.25 1.68 4.78
N PRO A 23 11.37 3.00 5.03
CA PRO A 23 10.55 4.00 4.35
C PRO A 23 10.69 3.88 2.84
N LEU A 24 9.58 4.03 2.11
CA LEU A 24 9.66 4.13 0.66
C LEU A 24 10.35 5.43 0.27
N THR A 25 11.45 5.29 -0.46
CA THR A 25 12.16 6.40 -1.12
C THR A 25 12.11 6.21 -2.64
N PRO A 26 12.44 7.23 -3.46
CA PRO A 26 12.47 7.07 -4.91
C PRO A 26 13.39 5.92 -5.38
N ALA A 27 14.48 5.67 -4.66
CA ALA A 27 15.41 4.57 -4.92
C ALA A 27 14.82 3.17 -4.69
N LEU A 28 13.70 3.05 -3.97
CA LEU A 28 13.01 1.79 -3.68
C LEU A 28 11.77 1.55 -4.55
N MET A 29 11.52 2.39 -5.57
CA MET A 29 10.34 2.27 -6.45
C MET A 29 10.29 0.95 -7.23
N ASP A 30 11.44 0.39 -7.57
CA ASP A 30 11.50 -0.92 -8.24
C ASP A 30 11.19 -2.06 -7.27
N ARG A 31 11.62 -1.94 -6.01
CA ARG A 31 11.25 -2.88 -4.93
C ARG A 31 9.76 -2.83 -4.62
N LEU A 32 9.16 -1.65 -4.66
CA LEU A 32 7.70 -1.50 -4.59
C LEU A 32 7.02 -2.21 -5.77
N ALA A 33 7.53 -2.02 -6.99
CA ALA A 33 6.98 -2.67 -8.18
C ALA A 33 7.00 -4.21 -8.08
N GLU A 34 8.07 -4.77 -7.49
CA GLU A 34 8.18 -6.20 -7.20
C GLU A 34 7.06 -6.68 -6.28
N VAL A 35 6.82 -5.99 -5.15
CA VAL A 35 5.79 -6.37 -4.17
C VAL A 35 4.38 -6.19 -4.71
N LEU A 36 4.13 -5.16 -5.52
CA LEU A 36 2.80 -4.90 -6.05
C LEU A 36 2.41 -5.85 -7.20
N ARG A 37 3.39 -6.47 -7.87
CA ARG A 37 3.17 -7.33 -9.03
C ARG A 37 2.20 -8.47 -8.71
N GLY A 38 1.19 -8.66 -9.55
CA GLY A 38 0.18 -9.71 -9.39
C GLY A 38 -0.83 -9.47 -8.25
N GLY A 39 -0.66 -8.37 -7.50
CA GLY A 39 -1.59 -7.96 -6.45
C GLY A 39 -2.55 -6.86 -6.89
N TRP A 40 -3.53 -6.55 -6.03
CA TRP A 40 -4.52 -5.48 -6.22
C TRP A 40 -3.89 -4.10 -6.39
N GLY A 41 -2.69 -3.91 -5.84
CA GLY A 41 -1.95 -2.66 -5.94
C GLY A 41 -1.23 -2.45 -7.28
N ALA A 42 -1.05 -3.47 -8.12
CA ALA A 42 -0.31 -3.36 -9.39
C ALA A 42 -0.90 -2.29 -10.31
N GLY A 43 -2.23 -2.22 -10.40
CA GLY A 43 -2.91 -1.28 -11.29
C GLY A 43 -2.89 0.15 -10.78
N CYS A 44 -3.03 0.35 -9.46
CA CYS A 44 -3.19 1.68 -8.87
C CYS A 44 -1.91 2.24 -8.25
N TRP A 45 -0.83 1.45 -8.17
CA TRP A 45 0.39 1.79 -7.43
C TRP A 45 0.10 2.20 -5.98
N CYS A 46 -0.89 1.56 -5.35
CA CYS A 46 -1.39 1.90 -4.02
C CYS A 46 -1.92 3.35 -3.84
N LEU A 47 -2.19 4.08 -4.93
CA LEU A 47 -2.72 5.45 -4.88
C LEU A 47 -4.25 5.49 -4.79
N TYR A 48 -4.96 4.40 -5.06
CA TYR A 48 -6.43 4.38 -5.06
C TYR A 48 -7.07 4.79 -3.72
N PRO A 49 -6.59 4.31 -2.55
CA PRO A 49 -7.11 4.78 -1.26
C PRO A 49 -6.93 6.30 -1.04
N ARG A 50 -5.88 6.89 -1.64
CA ARG A 50 -5.53 8.31 -1.54
C ARG A 50 -6.37 9.18 -2.46
N LEU A 51 -6.48 8.81 -3.73
CA LEU A 51 -7.01 9.67 -4.79
C LEU A 51 -8.41 9.29 -5.29
N GLY A 52 -8.87 8.08 -4.98
CA GLY A 52 -10.04 7.50 -5.61
C GLY A 52 -9.91 7.35 -7.13
N GLU A 53 -11.01 7.05 -7.79
CA GLU A 53 -11.01 6.78 -9.23
C GLU A 53 -10.82 8.04 -10.08
N ALA A 54 -11.50 9.12 -9.71
CA ALA A 54 -11.41 10.41 -10.40
C ALA A 54 -9.99 10.99 -10.32
N GLY A 55 -9.37 10.97 -9.14
CA GLY A 55 -8.00 11.45 -8.97
C GLY A 55 -6.98 10.60 -9.74
N LEU A 56 -7.14 9.27 -9.78
CA LEU A 56 -6.28 8.40 -10.60
C LEU A 56 -6.38 8.68 -12.10
N ARG A 57 -7.57 9.06 -12.61
CA ARG A 57 -7.76 9.45 -14.01
C ARG A 57 -7.14 10.81 -14.31
N ALA A 58 -7.23 11.74 -13.36
CA ALA A 58 -6.76 13.11 -13.48
C ALA A 58 -5.24 13.28 -13.29
N LEU A 59 -4.50 12.21 -12.96
CA LEU A 59 -3.05 12.28 -12.79
C LEU A 59 -2.36 12.86 -14.05
N PRO A 60 -1.59 13.94 -13.91
CA PRO A 60 -0.96 14.63 -15.04
C PRO A 60 0.27 13.87 -15.55
N GLY A 61 0.82 14.36 -16.65
CA GLY A 61 2.05 13.86 -17.25
C GLY A 61 1.82 12.95 -18.48
N PRO A 62 2.88 12.65 -19.23
CA PRO A 62 2.81 11.81 -20.42
C PRO A 62 2.75 10.31 -20.08
N GLY A 63 2.50 9.49 -21.10
CA GLY A 63 2.57 8.02 -21.01
C GLY A 63 1.28 7.34 -20.54
N SER A 64 1.36 6.02 -20.36
CA SER A 64 0.24 5.18 -19.91
C SER A 64 -0.24 5.54 -18.50
N ALA A 65 -1.48 5.17 -18.17
CA ALA A 65 -2.03 5.38 -16.83
C ALA A 65 -1.15 4.76 -15.72
N SER A 66 -0.53 3.60 -15.98
CA SER A 66 0.38 2.97 -15.01
C SER A 66 1.66 3.77 -14.82
N GLN A 67 2.26 4.31 -15.89
CA GLN A 67 3.45 5.17 -15.81
C GLN A 67 3.17 6.43 -14.99
N ARG A 68 2.04 7.10 -15.21
CA ARG A 68 1.65 8.29 -14.43
C ARG A 68 1.43 7.98 -12.95
N ARG A 69 0.84 6.82 -12.64
CA ARG A 69 0.64 6.35 -11.25
C ARG A 69 1.96 6.00 -10.57
N ARG A 70 2.88 5.32 -11.27
CA ARG A 70 4.23 5.05 -10.77
C ARG A 70 4.96 6.36 -10.46
N GLN A 71 4.89 7.32 -11.37
CA GLN A 71 5.51 8.63 -11.20
C GLN A 71 4.94 9.39 -10.00
N ALA A 72 3.62 9.45 -9.86
CA ALA A 72 2.97 10.10 -8.71
C ALA A 72 3.34 9.44 -7.37
N MET A 73 3.51 8.11 -7.33
CA MET A 73 4.01 7.42 -6.13
C MET A 73 5.49 7.71 -5.88
N ALA A 74 6.32 7.82 -6.92
CA ALA A 74 7.73 8.18 -6.78
C ALA A 74 7.93 9.61 -6.26
N GLU A 75 7.11 10.55 -6.73
CA GLU A 75 7.09 11.93 -6.20
C GLU A 75 6.72 11.94 -4.72
N ARG A 76 5.69 11.18 -4.32
CA ARG A 76 5.32 11.00 -2.91
C ARG A 76 6.43 10.34 -2.09
N ALA A 77 7.13 9.36 -2.66
CA ALA A 77 8.26 8.71 -1.99
C ALA A 77 9.42 9.69 -1.70
N GLY A 78 9.51 10.81 -2.43
CA GLY A 78 10.46 11.89 -2.15
C GLY A 78 10.02 12.87 -1.06
N GLN A 79 8.79 12.74 -0.53
CA GLN A 79 8.25 13.63 0.49
C GLN A 79 8.53 13.11 1.91
N THR A 80 8.44 14.02 2.90
CA THR A 80 8.50 13.69 4.33
C THR A 80 7.15 14.04 4.98
N PRO A 81 6.49 13.10 5.69
CA PRO A 81 6.88 11.70 5.87
C PRO A 81 6.75 10.87 4.57
N ALA A 82 7.49 9.77 4.49
CA ALA A 82 7.37 8.81 3.39
C ALA A 82 5.93 8.23 3.34
N PRO A 83 5.42 7.84 2.15
CA PRO A 83 4.03 7.43 1.98
C PRO A 83 3.72 6.01 2.50
N GLY A 84 4.71 5.34 3.09
CA GLY A 84 4.60 3.98 3.61
C GLY A 84 5.94 3.28 3.84
N LEU A 85 5.88 2.00 4.19
CA LEU A 85 7.02 1.14 4.49
C LEU A 85 7.05 -0.09 3.57
N LEU A 86 8.24 -0.44 3.11
CA LEU A 86 8.53 -1.73 2.51
C LEU A 86 9.11 -2.67 3.57
N ALA A 87 8.61 -3.90 3.60
CA ALA A 87 9.15 -4.97 4.42
C ALA A 87 10.13 -5.81 3.60
N PHE A 88 11.28 -6.16 4.19
CA PHE A 88 12.31 -6.99 3.59
C PHE A 88 12.59 -8.22 4.45
N SER A 89 12.75 -9.38 3.81
CA SER A 89 13.29 -10.60 4.42
C SER A 89 14.51 -11.03 3.61
N ASP A 90 15.66 -11.18 4.25
CA ASP A 90 16.92 -11.56 3.59
C ASP A 90 17.25 -10.69 2.36
N GLY A 91 16.99 -9.38 2.49
CA GLY A 91 17.20 -8.39 1.42
C GLY A 91 16.17 -8.42 0.28
N GLN A 92 15.22 -9.34 0.29
CA GLN A 92 14.13 -9.40 -0.68
C GLN A 92 12.91 -8.63 -0.18
N PRO A 93 12.25 -7.82 -1.03
CA PRO A 93 11.05 -7.12 -0.61
C PRO A 93 9.87 -8.11 -0.54
N VAL A 94 9.26 -8.22 0.65
CA VAL A 94 8.20 -9.20 0.93
C VAL A 94 6.85 -8.56 1.24
N GLY A 95 6.80 -7.23 1.42
CA GLY A 95 5.56 -6.56 1.79
C GLY A 95 5.61 -5.06 1.63
N TRP A 96 4.42 -4.46 1.53
CA TRP A 96 4.21 -3.03 1.40
C TRP A 96 3.02 -2.62 2.27
N VAL A 97 3.16 -1.51 2.99
CA VAL A 97 2.06 -0.86 3.69
C VAL A 97 2.12 0.64 3.42
N ALA A 98 1.00 1.20 2.95
CA ALA A 98 0.84 2.65 2.86
C ALA A 98 0.50 3.22 4.24
N ILE A 99 1.19 4.28 4.64
CA ILE A 99 1.01 4.95 5.93
C ILE A 99 0.97 6.45 5.67
N ALA A 100 0.00 7.14 6.27
CA ALA A 100 -0.13 8.60 6.27
C ALA A 100 -1.25 9.02 7.23
N PRO A 101 -1.32 10.32 7.58
CA PRO A 101 -2.50 10.91 8.17
C PRO A 101 -3.77 10.55 7.41
N ARG A 102 -4.86 10.35 8.16
CA ARG A 102 -6.16 9.94 7.62
C ARG A 102 -6.68 10.88 6.52
N ALA A 103 -6.45 12.19 6.66
CA ALA A 103 -6.87 13.21 5.71
C ALA A 103 -6.26 13.02 4.30
N GLU A 104 -5.12 12.34 4.18
CA GLU A 104 -4.52 12.04 2.87
C GLU A 104 -5.22 10.91 2.11
N PHE A 105 -6.10 10.16 2.78
CA PHE A 105 -6.84 9.06 2.20
C PHE A 105 -8.28 9.47 1.91
N GLN A 106 -8.53 10.10 0.77
CA GLN A 106 -9.86 10.61 0.41
C GLN A 106 -10.96 9.54 0.52
N ARG A 107 -10.64 8.28 0.20
CA ARG A 107 -11.61 7.19 0.34
C ARG A 107 -11.94 6.86 1.78
N LEU A 108 -10.98 7.00 2.70
CA LEU A 108 -11.21 6.82 4.13
C LEU A 108 -12.02 8.00 4.67
N VAL A 109 -11.67 9.23 4.29
CA VAL A 109 -12.42 10.45 4.68
C VAL A 109 -13.89 10.35 4.26
N ALA A 110 -14.17 9.90 3.03
CA ALA A 110 -15.53 9.74 2.53
C ALA A 110 -16.27 8.48 3.05
N SER A 111 -15.59 7.57 3.76
CA SER A 111 -16.15 6.30 4.20
C SER A 111 -16.97 6.46 5.48
N ARG A 112 -18.25 6.07 5.44
CA ARG A 112 -19.11 5.94 6.63
C ARG A 112 -18.77 4.72 7.49
N ALA A 113 -18.12 3.71 6.91
CA ALA A 113 -17.80 2.45 7.59
C ALA A 113 -16.60 2.55 8.54
N THR A 114 -15.81 3.62 8.42
CA THR A 114 -14.56 3.81 9.18
C THR A 114 -14.49 5.28 9.59
N PRO A 115 -15.30 5.75 10.54
CA PRO A 115 -15.28 7.15 10.97
C PRO A 115 -13.94 7.54 11.64
N PRO A 116 -13.61 8.83 11.74
CA PRO A 116 -12.52 9.31 12.60
C PRO A 116 -12.71 8.81 14.04
N VAL A 117 -11.62 8.42 14.71
CA VAL A 117 -11.65 7.76 16.03
C VAL A 117 -11.24 8.68 17.18
N ASP A 118 -10.53 9.75 16.85
CA ASP A 118 -9.82 10.66 17.73
C ASP A 118 -10.58 11.97 18.00
N GLY A 119 -11.82 12.08 17.51
CA GLY A 119 -12.63 13.30 17.64
C GLY A 119 -12.04 14.51 16.90
N GLN A 120 -10.95 14.34 16.16
CA GLN A 120 -10.34 15.37 15.33
C GLN A 120 -11.06 15.45 13.98
N ALA A 121 -11.29 16.68 13.52
CA ALA A 121 -11.74 16.90 12.15
C ALA A 121 -10.66 16.46 11.16
N VAL A 122 -11.08 15.81 10.08
CA VAL A 122 -10.23 15.40 8.94
C VAL A 122 -10.45 16.28 7.73
#